data_AF-A0A971V7U5-F1
#
_entry.id   AF-A0A971V7U5-F1
#
_cell.length_a   1.000
_cell.length_b   1.000
_cell.length_c   1.000
_cell.angle_alpha   90.00
_cell.angle_beta   90.00
_cell.angle_gamma   90.00
#
_symmetry.space_group_name_H-M   'P 1'
#
loop_
_entity.id
_entity.type
_entity.pdbx_description
1 polymer ?
#
loop_
_entity_poly.entity_id
_entity_poly.type
_entity_poly.pdbx_seq_one_letter_code
_entity_poly.pdbx_strand_id
1 'polypeptide(L)'
;MKSWSVRKLVLSGILAALVFVVTAFTKIPSPFVRGAYYHAGDSVIYLSALVLGPSVAAVVSGLGSFVSDLYLGFPLYMFATLIIKG
;
A
#
# COMPACT_ATOMS: atom_id res chain seq x y z
N MET A 1 -21.14 -15.27 -9.57
CA MET A 1 -20.30 -14.50 -8.63
C MET A 1 -19.23 -15.44 -8.08
N LYS A 2 -17.93 -15.13 -8.25
CA LYS A 2 -16.85 -15.98 -7.72
C LYS A 2 -16.90 -15.89 -6.19
N SER A 3 -17.03 -17.00 -5.48
CA SER A 3 -17.03 -17.00 -4.02
C SER A 3 -15.66 -16.58 -3.51
N TRP A 4 -15.63 -15.58 -2.62
CA TRP A 4 -14.40 -15.20 -1.93
C TRP A 4 -14.09 -16.26 -0.87
N SER A 5 -12.88 -16.82 -0.93
CA SER A 5 -12.44 -17.68 0.16
C SER A 5 -12.05 -16.82 1.36
N VAL A 6 -12.35 -17.30 2.57
CA VAL A 6 -11.94 -16.65 3.83
C VAL A 6 -10.44 -16.42 3.85
N ARG A 7 -9.65 -17.38 3.36
CA ARG A 7 -8.19 -17.25 3.21
C ARG A 7 -7.81 -16.05 2.34
N LYS A 8 -8.49 -15.83 1.21
CA LYS A 8 -8.18 -14.70 0.32
C LYS A 8 -8.50 -13.37 1.00
N LEU A 9 -9.64 -13.27 1.69
CA LEU A 9 -10.03 -12.08 2.44
C LEU A 9 -9.00 -11.74 3.55
N VAL A 10 -8.59 -12.74 4.33
CA VAL A 10 -7.60 -12.58 5.39
C VAL A 10 -6.25 -12.14 4.82
N LEU A 11 -5.79 -12.78 3.73
CA LEU A 11 -4.55 -12.37 3.06
C LEU A 11 -4.62 -10.94 2.52
N SER A 12 -5.76 -10.52 1.95
CA SER A 12 -5.98 -9.14 1.53
C SER A 12 -5.82 -8.14 2.67
N GLY A 13 -6.41 -8.42 3.84
CA GLY A 13 -6.26 -7.56 5.01
C GLY A 13 -4.82 -7.49 5.53
N ILE A 14 -4.14 -8.64 5.63
CA ILE A 14 -2.74 -8.71 6.05
C ILE A 14 -1.83 -7.92 5.10
N LEU A 15 -2.03 -8.09 3.79
CA LEU A 15 -1.21 -7.39 2.79
C LEU A 15 -1.49 -5.88 2.79
N ALA A 16 -2.73 -5.43 2.99
CA ALA A 16 -3.04 -4.00 3.12
C ALA A 16 -2.35 -3.40 4.36
N ALA A 17 -2.41 -4.10 5.50
CA ALA A 17 -1.71 -3.69 6.72
C ALA A 17 -0.19 -3.67 6.51
N LEU A 18 0.36 -4.61 5.76
CA LEU A 18 1.79 -4.64 5.47
C LEU A 18 2.21 -3.50 4.53
N VAL A 19 1.42 -3.17 3.50
CA VAL A 19 1.63 -1.98 2.66
C VAL A 19 1.68 -0.73 3.55
N PHE A 20 0.74 -0.61 4.49
CA PHE A 20 0.74 0.48 5.45
C PHE A 20 2.00 0.53 6.31
N VAL A 21 2.31 -0.57 7.01
CA VAL A 21 3.44 -0.62 7.94
C VAL A 21 4.76 -0.32 7.22
N VAL A 22 4.98 -0.93 6.07
CA VAL A 22 6.21 -0.71 5.31
C VAL A 22 6.28 0.73 4.81
N THR A 23 5.19 1.30 4.26
CA THR A 23 5.18 2.69 3.79
C THR A 23 5.40 3.70 4.93
N ALA A 24 4.72 3.50 6.06
CA ALA A 24 4.73 4.45 7.18
C ALA A 24 6.04 4.43 7.99
N PHE A 25 6.62 3.23 8.17
CA PHE A 25 7.73 3.04 9.13
C PHE A 25 9.10 2.80 8.48
N THR A 26 9.18 2.48 7.17
CA THR A 26 10.48 2.31 6.49
C THR A 26 10.98 3.58 5.81
N LYS A 27 10.94 4.72 6.51
CA LYS A 27 11.37 6.00 5.95
C LYS A 27 12.88 6.12 5.92
N ILE A 28 13.46 6.13 4.72
CA ILE A 28 14.88 6.36 4.48
C ILE A 28 15.03 7.77 3.91
N PRO A 29 15.62 8.74 4.65
CA PRO A 29 15.77 10.10 4.18
C PRO A 29 16.53 10.17 2.85
N SER A 30 16.04 11.00 1.91
CA SER A 30 16.74 11.20 0.65
C SER A 30 17.96 12.11 0.84
N PRO A 31 19.15 11.73 0.31
CA PRO A 31 20.31 12.61 0.30
C PRO A 31 20.21 13.71 -0.76
N PHE A 32 19.24 13.62 -1.67
CA PHE A 32 19.13 14.51 -2.84
C PHE A 32 18.07 15.61 -2.68
N VAL A 33 17.00 15.35 -1.92
CA VAL A 33 15.87 16.28 -1.77
C VAL A 33 15.50 16.44 -0.31
N ARG A 34 15.58 17.68 0.19
CA ARG A 34 15.29 18.02 1.58
C ARG A 34 13.81 17.73 1.91
N GLY A 35 13.58 16.91 2.93
CA GLY A 35 12.23 16.53 3.37
C GLY A 35 11.60 15.37 2.61
N ALA A 36 12.24 14.86 1.55
CA ALA A 36 11.82 13.65 0.87
C ALA A 36 12.40 12.39 1.55
N TYR A 37 11.70 11.29 1.43
CA TYR A 37 12.12 9.98 1.93
C TYR A 37 11.72 8.89 0.94
N TYR A 38 12.49 7.80 0.96
CA TYR A 38 12.16 6.55 0.29
C TYR A 38 11.51 5.60 1.29
N HIS A 39 10.69 4.68 0.80
CA HIS A 39 10.10 3.61 1.59
C HIS A 39 9.98 2.34 0.74
N ALA A 40 9.93 1.17 1.38
CA ALA A 40 9.83 -0.10 0.65
C ALA A 40 8.38 -0.54 0.33
N GLY A 41 7.37 0.32 0.54
CA GLY A 41 5.95 -0.04 0.40
C GLY A 41 5.59 -0.69 -0.94
N ASP A 42 6.17 -0.20 -2.04
CA ASP A 42 5.86 -0.69 -3.39
C ASP A 42 6.32 -2.15 -3.61
N SER A 43 7.31 -2.63 -2.86
CA SER A 43 7.67 -4.06 -2.87
C SER A 43 6.52 -4.94 -2.39
N VAL A 44 5.75 -4.48 -1.40
CA VAL A 44 4.58 -5.19 -0.86
C VAL A 44 3.41 -5.12 -1.82
N ILE A 45 3.27 -4.02 -2.56
CA ILE A 45 2.27 -3.86 -3.63
C ILE A 45 2.48 -4.92 -4.70
N TYR A 46 3.71 -5.05 -5.20
CA TYR A 46 4.04 -6.09 -6.18
C TYR A 46 3.86 -7.50 -5.62
N LEU A 47 4.24 -7.74 -4.37
CA LEU A 47 3.98 -9.01 -3.70
C LEU A 47 2.47 -9.31 -3.64
N SER A 48 1.64 -8.31 -3.33
CA SER A 48 0.19 -8.49 -3.27
C SER A 48 -0.40 -8.84 -4.64
N ALA A 49 0.12 -8.26 -5.72
CA ALA A 49 -0.25 -8.58 -7.10
C ALA A 49 0.09 -10.02 -7.46
N LEU A 50 1.26 -10.49 -7.07
CA LEU A 50 1.68 -11.88 -7.27
C LEU A 50 0.83 -12.88 -6.49
N VAL A 51 0.43 -12.54 -5.25
CA VAL A 51 -0.29 -13.45 -4.35
C VAL A 51 -1.81 -13.46 -4.60
N LEU A 52 -2.42 -12.30 -4.84
CA LEU A 52 -3.89 -12.16 -4.89
C LEU A 52 -4.45 -11.98 -6.31
N GLY A 53 -3.56 -11.71 -7.26
CA GLY A 53 -3.88 -11.26 -8.61
C GLY A 53 -4.10 -9.75 -8.70
N PRO A 54 -3.96 -9.15 -9.89
CA PRO A 54 -3.90 -7.71 -10.08
C PRO A 54 -5.14 -6.97 -9.59
N SER A 55 -6.33 -7.51 -9.84
CA SER A 55 -7.60 -6.83 -9.48
C SER A 55 -7.84 -6.71 -7.97
N VAL A 56 -7.41 -7.69 -7.18
CA VAL A 56 -7.55 -7.65 -5.72
C VAL A 56 -6.39 -6.86 -5.11
N ALA A 57 -5.19 -7.02 -5.67
CA ALA A 57 -4.00 -6.30 -5.25
C ALA A 57 -4.13 -4.78 -5.42
N ALA A 58 -4.76 -4.33 -6.50
CA ALA A 58 -5.18 -2.95 -6.73
C ALA A 58 -5.87 -2.36 -5.48
N VAL A 59 -7.00 -2.94 -5.08
CA VAL A 59 -7.76 -2.46 -3.91
C VAL A 59 -6.94 -2.54 -2.61
N VAL A 60 -6.21 -3.64 -2.40
CA VAL A 60 -5.40 -3.87 -1.19
C VAL A 60 -4.27 -2.84 -1.07
N SER A 61 -3.55 -2.59 -2.16
CA SER A 61 -2.39 -1.71 -2.24
C SER A 61 -2.80 -0.24 -2.17
N GLY A 62 -3.87 0.11 -2.90
CA GLY A 62 -4.46 1.44 -2.88
C GLY A 62 -4.92 1.82 -1.47
N LEU A 63 -5.67 0.93 -0.80
CA LEU A 63 -6.15 1.19 0.57
C LEU A 63 -5.01 1.29 1.58
N GLY A 64 -4.04 0.36 1.56
CA GLY A 64 -2.89 0.42 2.47
C GLY A 64 -2.08 1.71 2.29
N SER A 65 -1.90 2.15 1.05
CA SER A 65 -1.16 3.38 0.74
C SER A 65 -1.96 4.64 1.09
N PHE A 66 -3.27 4.66 0.83
CA PHE A 66 -4.17 5.73 1.25
C PHE A 66 -4.11 5.98 2.76
N VAL A 67 -4.18 4.92 3.56
CA VAL A 67 -4.08 5.01 5.02
C VAL A 67 -2.70 5.49 5.45
N SER A 68 -1.65 5.13 4.70
CA SER A 68 -0.29 5.61 4.97
C SER A 68 -0.19 7.12 4.82
N ASP A 69 -0.69 7.68 3.71
CA ASP A 69 -0.65 9.12 3.48
C ASP A 69 -1.45 9.89 4.54
N LEU A 70 -2.61 9.36 4.92
CA LEU A 70 -3.41 9.95 6.00
C LEU A 70 -2.64 9.96 7.32
N TYR A 71 -2.04 8.82 7.71
CA TYR A 71 -1.27 8.68 8.95
C TYR A 71 -0.01 9.55 8.98
N LEU A 72 0.67 9.69 7.83
CA LEU A 72 1.90 10.45 7.72
C LEU A 72 1.69 11.97 7.64
N GLY A 73 0.44 12.44 7.65
CA GLY A 73 0.09 13.86 7.61
C GLY A 73 0.04 14.45 6.19
N PHE A 74 -0.20 13.61 5.19
CA PHE A 74 -0.24 13.95 3.77
C PHE A 74 -1.64 13.73 3.13
N PRO A 75 -2.74 14.24 3.72
CA PRO A 75 -4.11 13.94 3.26
C PRO A 75 -4.43 14.45 1.86
N LEU A 76 -3.72 15.45 1.36
CA LEU A 76 -3.87 15.92 -0.03
C LEU A 76 -3.46 14.82 -1.03
N TYR A 77 -2.47 14.00 -0.68
CA TYR A 77 -1.90 12.99 -1.57
C TYR A 77 -2.65 11.66 -1.51
N MET A 78 -3.41 11.39 -0.43
CA MET A 78 -4.01 10.07 -0.20
C MET A 78 -4.90 9.57 -1.35
N PHE A 79 -5.69 10.47 -1.97
CA PHE A 79 -6.54 10.09 -3.12
C PHE A 79 -5.75 9.90 -4.41
N ALA A 80 -4.71 10.71 -4.64
CA ALA A 80 -3.81 10.51 -5.76
C ALA A 80 -3.07 9.18 -5.62
N THR A 81 -2.56 8.87 -4.44
CA THR A 81 -1.91 7.60 -4.13
C THR A 81 -2.86 6.42 -4.28
N LEU A 82 -4.11 6.54 -3.83
CA LEU A 82 -5.13 5.51 -4.01
C LEU A 82 -5.35 5.18 -5.50
N ILE A 83 -5.34 6.18 -6.38
CA ILE A 83 -5.52 5.98 -7.82
C ILE A 83 -4.25 5.43 -8.49
N ILE A 84 -3.07 5.92 -8.10
CA ILE A 84 -1.79 5.53 -8.71
C ILE A 84 -1.36 4.13 -8.31
N LYS A 85 -1.59 3.76 -7.04
CA LYS A 85 -1.17 2.47 -6.46
C LYS A 85 -2.28 1.44 -6.42
N GLY A 86 -3.51 1.87 -6.72
CA GLY A 86 -4.70 1.03 -6.77
C GLY A 86 -4.98 0.44 -8.15
#